data_AF-A0A843S095-F1
#
_entry.id   AF-A0A843S095-F1
#
_cell.length_a   1.000
_cell.length_b   1.000
_cell.length_c   1.000
_cell.angle_alpha   90.00
_cell.angle_beta   90.00
_cell.angle_gamma   90.00
#
_symmetry.space_group_name_H-M   'P 1'
#
loop_
_entity.id
_entity.type
_entity.pdbx_description
1 polymer ?
#
loop_
_entity_poly.entity_id
_entity_poly.type
_entity_poly.pdbx_seq_one_letter_code
_entity_poly.pdbx_strand_id
1 'polypeptide(L)'
;MKLTDALLGEHGVIYALFDHVERELPATSTLEDVQRVTRVLAAALVSHAQIEDEMLFPPLETYLGPAGPLAVMRHEHEEIERAIEEVANARFFDEALERLRYALQVARDHFAKEEQILFHMAQQSIPVQDLEQLGHRWADSRGVAVG
;
A
#
# COMPACT_ATOMS: atom_id res chain seq x y z
N MET A 1 4.14 6.27 19.42
CA MET A 1 3.30 5.62 18.38
C MET A 1 4.11 4.52 17.69
N LYS A 2 3.57 3.32 17.42
CA LYS A 2 4.31 2.26 16.70
C LYS A 2 4.21 2.45 15.18
N LEU A 3 5.19 1.96 14.42
CA LEU A 3 5.12 1.95 12.93
C LEU A 3 3.82 1.29 12.42
N THR A 4 3.41 0.17 13.00
CA THR A 4 2.17 -0.52 12.59
C THR A 4 0.91 0.31 12.85
N ASP A 5 0.90 1.20 13.85
CA ASP A 5 -0.23 2.12 14.06
C ASP A 5 -0.26 3.21 12.96
N ALA A 6 0.91 3.67 12.51
CA ALA A 6 1.03 4.64 11.43
C ALA A 6 0.61 4.07 10.07
N LEU A 7 1.05 2.84 9.75
CA LEU A 7 0.66 2.14 8.52
C LEU A 7 -0.84 1.89 8.46
N LEU A 8 -1.46 1.47 9.59
CA LEU A 8 -2.93 1.41 9.71
C LEU A 8 -3.61 2.75 9.44
N GLY A 9 -3.00 3.86 9.89
CA GLY A 9 -3.47 5.21 9.58
C GLY A 9 -3.41 5.52 8.07
N GLU A 10 -2.32 5.13 7.40
CA GLU A 10 -2.19 5.26 5.94
C GLU A 10 -3.25 4.43 5.22
N HIS A 11 -3.50 3.17 5.64
CA HIS A 11 -4.57 2.34 5.07
C HIS A 11 -5.92 3.02 5.15
N GLY A 12 -6.27 3.61 6.30
CA GLY A 12 -7.54 4.33 6.48
C GLY A 12 -7.74 5.45 5.46
N VAL A 13 -6.69 6.21 5.16
CA VAL A 13 -6.73 7.26 4.13
C VAL A 13 -6.82 6.66 2.73
N ILE A 14 -6.04 5.62 2.45
CA ILE A 14 -6.00 4.98 1.13
C ILE A 14 -7.33 4.27 0.82
N TYR A 15 -7.98 3.63 1.80
CA TYR A 15 -9.34 3.09 1.63
C TYR A 15 -10.34 4.18 1.28
N ALA A 16 -10.28 5.34 1.93
CA ALA A 16 -11.15 6.46 1.58
C ALA A 16 -10.92 6.96 0.14
N LEU A 17 -9.68 6.91 -0.34
CA LEU A 17 -9.37 7.19 -1.74
C LEU A 17 -9.93 6.13 -2.67
N PHE A 18 -9.76 4.83 -2.37
CA PHE A 18 -10.33 3.74 -3.16
C PHE A 18 -11.85 3.90 -3.30
N ASP A 19 -12.54 4.09 -2.18
CA ASP A 19 -13.99 4.28 -2.15
C ASP A 19 -14.42 5.52 -2.95
N HIS A 20 -13.61 6.58 -2.95
CA HIS A 20 -13.86 7.77 -3.76
C HIS A 20 -13.73 7.48 -5.25
N VAL A 21 -12.64 6.82 -5.68
CA VAL A 21 -12.40 6.48 -7.08
C VAL A 21 -13.50 5.55 -7.62
N GLU A 22 -13.90 4.54 -6.85
CA GLU A 22 -14.94 3.59 -7.27
C GLU A 22 -16.33 4.25 -7.39
N ARG A 23 -16.60 5.28 -6.57
CA ARG A 23 -17.85 6.03 -6.61
C ARG A 23 -17.89 7.06 -7.74
N GLU A 24 -16.78 7.76 -7.95
CA GLU A 24 -16.70 8.95 -8.80
C GLU A 24 -16.16 8.67 -10.21
N LEU A 25 -15.87 7.41 -10.58
CA LEU A 25 -15.64 7.01 -11.97
C LEU A 25 -16.95 6.52 -12.62
N PRO A 26 -17.84 7.43 -13.09
CA PRO A 26 -19.03 7.02 -13.82
C PRO A 26 -18.67 6.34 -15.14
N ALA A 27 -19.65 5.66 -15.74
CA ALA A 27 -19.53 5.09 -17.07
C ALA A 27 -19.24 6.14 -18.17
N THR A 28 -19.39 7.44 -17.88
CA THR A 28 -19.09 8.54 -18.80
C THR A 28 -17.67 9.10 -18.67
N SER A 29 -16.83 8.52 -17.81
CA SER A 29 -15.43 8.95 -17.64
C SER A 29 -14.62 8.73 -18.91
N THR A 30 -13.58 9.54 -19.11
CA THR A 30 -12.63 9.36 -20.22
C THR A 30 -11.43 8.49 -19.79
N LEU A 31 -10.69 7.98 -20.78
CA LEU A 31 -9.40 7.32 -20.52
C LEU A 31 -8.44 8.22 -19.72
N GLU A 32 -8.42 9.52 -20.04
CA GLU A 32 -7.55 10.47 -19.36
C GLU A 32 -7.95 10.65 -17.88
N ASP A 33 -9.24 10.63 -17.57
CA ASP A 33 -9.72 10.71 -16.18
C ASP A 33 -9.24 9.51 -15.36
N VAL A 34 -9.38 8.28 -15.92
CA VAL A 34 -8.88 7.05 -15.29
C VAL A 34 -7.37 7.14 -15.07
N GLN A 35 -6.60 7.53 -16.08
CA GLN A 35 -5.14 7.66 -15.94
C GLN A 35 -4.74 8.73 -14.92
N ARG A 36 -5.46 9.85 -14.85
CA ARG A 36 -5.20 10.92 -13.87
C ARG A 36 -5.42 10.44 -12.45
N VAL A 37 -6.55 9.79 -12.18
CA VAL A 37 -6.87 9.32 -10.83
C VAL A 37 -5.94 8.18 -10.41
N THR A 38 -5.57 7.29 -11.33
CA THR A 38 -4.62 6.21 -11.06
C THR A 38 -3.23 6.75 -10.69
N ARG A 39 -2.75 7.84 -11.32
CA ARG A 39 -1.47 8.45 -10.93
C ARG A 39 -1.48 8.98 -9.49
N VAL A 40 -2.60 9.52 -9.02
CA VAL A 40 -2.73 9.98 -7.63
C VAL A 40 -2.71 8.80 -6.67
N LEU A 41 -3.46 7.73 -6.98
CA LEU A 41 -3.44 6.50 -6.19
C LEU A 41 -2.06 5.86 -6.15
N ALA A 42 -1.36 5.82 -7.29
CA ALA A 42 -0.02 5.26 -7.41
C ALA A 42 0.98 5.95 -6.47
N ALA A 43 0.92 7.27 -6.37
CA ALA A 43 1.80 8.02 -5.46
C ALA A 43 1.61 7.59 -4.00
N ALA A 44 0.38 7.28 -3.58
CA ALA A 44 0.12 6.79 -2.23
C ALA A 44 0.54 5.33 -2.05
N LEU A 45 0.14 4.44 -2.97
CA LEU A 45 0.39 3.00 -2.87
C LEU A 45 1.87 2.65 -2.94
N VAL A 46 2.59 3.18 -3.93
CA VAL A 46 4.03 2.91 -4.09
C VAL A 46 4.80 3.47 -2.90
N SER A 47 4.44 4.68 -2.44
CA SER A 47 5.11 5.27 -1.29
C SER A 47 4.80 4.55 0.02
N HIS A 48 3.64 3.92 0.14
CA HIS A 48 3.29 3.07 1.27
C HIS A 48 4.13 1.79 1.27
N ALA A 49 4.08 1.04 0.15
CA ALA A 49 4.84 -0.20 -0.03
C ALA A 49 6.35 -0.02 0.22
N GLN A 50 6.93 1.10 -0.22
CA GLN A 50 8.34 1.43 0.05
C GLN A 50 8.66 1.54 1.55
N ILE A 51 7.77 2.14 2.35
CA ILE A 51 7.96 2.20 3.80
C ILE A 51 7.97 0.79 4.40
N GLU A 52 7.06 -0.07 3.97
CA GLU A 52 6.99 -1.45 4.46
C GLU A 52 8.25 -2.22 4.10
N ASP A 53 8.65 -2.14 2.83
CA ASP A 53 9.81 -2.82 2.27
C ASP A 53 11.13 -2.39 2.91
N GLU A 54 11.30 -1.10 3.21
CA GLU A 54 12.53 -0.52 3.73
C GLU A 54 12.57 -0.47 5.27
N MET A 55 11.42 -0.38 5.93
CA MET A 55 11.36 -0.18 7.38
C MET A 55 10.77 -1.35 8.15
N LEU A 56 9.67 -1.96 7.68
CA LEU A 56 8.95 -3.01 8.42
C LEU A 56 9.50 -4.41 8.12
N PHE A 57 9.74 -4.71 6.85
CA PHE A 57 10.13 -6.05 6.42
C PHE A 57 11.54 -6.44 6.90
N PRO A 58 12.57 -5.58 6.85
CA PRO A 58 13.91 -5.97 7.30
C PRO A 58 13.99 -6.49 8.75
N PRO A 59 13.39 -5.82 9.76
CA PRO A 59 13.36 -6.39 11.10
C PRO A 59 12.51 -7.66 11.18
N LEU A 60 11.39 -7.77 10.44
CA LEU A 60 10.57 -9.00 10.40
C LEU A 60 11.32 -10.19 9.76
N GLU A 61 12.13 -9.97 8.73
CA GLU A 61 12.92 -11.00 8.06
C GLU A 61 13.90 -11.69 9.02
N THR A 62 14.35 -10.99 10.08
CA THR A 62 15.20 -11.56 11.13
C THR A 62 14.48 -12.67 11.92
N TYR A 63 13.14 -12.65 11.97
CA TYR A 63 12.32 -13.61 12.69
C TYR A 63 11.65 -14.64 11.77
N LEU A 64 11.16 -14.21 10.62
CA LEU A 64 10.40 -15.05 9.68
C LEU A 64 11.27 -15.65 8.57
N GLY A 65 12.47 -15.11 8.36
CA GLY A 65 13.26 -15.33 7.15
C GLY A 65 12.75 -14.51 5.96
N PRO A 66 13.54 -14.39 4.89
CA PRO A 66 13.17 -13.63 3.69
C PRO A 66 12.18 -14.35 2.77
N ALA A 67 11.98 -15.66 2.98
CA ALA A 67 11.04 -16.47 2.21
C ALA A 67 9.68 -16.58 2.92
N GLY A 68 8.64 -16.97 2.20
CA GLY A 68 7.31 -17.19 2.78
C GLY A 68 6.45 -15.91 2.76
N PRO A 69 5.83 -15.49 3.88
CA PRO A 69 4.86 -14.39 3.88
C PRO A 69 5.39 -13.11 3.26
N LEU A 70 6.61 -12.69 3.59
CA LEU A 70 7.19 -11.44 3.09
C LEU A 70 7.48 -11.47 1.59
N ALA A 71 7.83 -12.63 1.03
CA ALA A 71 8.00 -12.77 -0.41
C ALA A 71 6.66 -12.63 -1.16
N VAL A 72 5.55 -13.09 -0.56
CA VAL A 72 4.20 -12.89 -1.11
C VAL A 72 3.83 -11.41 -1.07
N MET A 73 4.11 -10.71 0.04
CA MET A 73 3.83 -9.27 0.16
C MET A 73 4.56 -8.45 -0.91
N ARG A 74 5.86 -8.67 -1.08
CA ARG A 74 6.65 -7.99 -2.12
C ARG A 74 6.15 -8.30 -3.53
N HIS A 75 5.77 -9.55 -3.79
CA HIS A 75 5.20 -9.92 -5.09
C HIS A 75 3.90 -9.16 -5.39
N GLU A 76 3.09 -8.91 -4.37
CA GLU A 76 1.86 -8.15 -4.53
C GLU A 76 2.09 -6.65 -4.67
N HIS A 77 3.12 -6.10 -4.02
CA HIS A 77 3.58 -4.73 -4.31
C HIS A 77 3.95 -4.60 -5.79
N GLU A 78 4.73 -5.54 -6.33
CA GLU A 78 5.08 -5.58 -7.77
C GLU A 78 3.84 -5.74 -8.66
N GLU A 79 2.86 -6.54 -8.23
CA GLU A 79 1.63 -6.76 -8.99
C GLU A 79 0.74 -5.52 -9.05
N ILE A 80 0.61 -4.79 -7.94
CA ILE A 80 -0.11 -3.52 -7.86
C ILE A 80 0.58 -2.48 -8.74
N GLU A 81 1.91 -2.35 -8.64
CA GLU A 81 2.69 -1.41 -9.45
C GLU A 81 2.55 -1.72 -10.94
N ARG A 82 2.67 -2.99 -11.34
CA ARG A 82 2.47 -3.42 -12.73
C ARG A 82 1.07 -3.07 -13.24
N ALA A 83 0.02 -3.32 -12.46
CA ALA A 83 -1.35 -2.99 -12.86
C ALA A 83 -1.54 -1.47 -13.03
N ILE A 84 -0.94 -0.66 -12.17
CA ILE A 84 -0.91 0.80 -12.29
C ILE A 84 -0.20 1.25 -13.57
N GLU A 85 0.95 0.65 -13.90
CA GLU A 85 1.67 0.92 -15.14
C GLU A 85 0.85 0.54 -16.39
N GLU A 86 0.13 -0.58 -16.34
CA GLU A 86 -0.76 -1.00 -17.41
C GLU A 86 -1.87 0.03 -17.65
N VAL A 87 -2.45 0.61 -16.59
CA VAL A 87 -3.41 1.73 -16.73
C VAL A 87 -2.78 2.95 -17.41
N ALA A 88 -1.57 3.33 -16.99
CA ALA A 88 -0.86 4.48 -17.55
C ALA A 88 -0.56 4.32 -19.05
N ASN A 89 -0.36 3.08 -19.50
CA ASN A 89 -0.03 2.74 -20.88
C ASN A 89 -1.25 2.28 -21.72
N ALA A 90 -2.40 2.09 -21.09
CA ALA A 90 -3.63 1.65 -21.75
C ALA A 90 -4.04 2.60 -22.88
N ARG A 91 -4.54 2.03 -23.97
CA ARG A 91 -5.00 2.81 -25.14
C ARG A 91 -6.51 2.98 -25.20
N PHE A 92 -7.22 2.16 -24.46
CA PHE A 92 -8.67 2.12 -24.45
C PHE A 92 -9.21 2.28 -23.02
N PHE A 93 -10.35 2.95 -22.90
CA PHE A 93 -10.99 3.22 -21.62
C PHE A 93 -11.28 1.93 -20.84
N ASP A 94 -11.89 0.92 -21.47
CA ASP A 94 -12.28 -0.32 -20.80
C ASP A 94 -11.06 -1.09 -20.26
N GLU A 95 -9.96 -1.11 -21.01
CA GLU A 95 -8.68 -1.71 -20.58
C GLU A 95 -8.13 -0.99 -19.34
N ALA A 96 -8.07 0.35 -19.38
CA ALA A 96 -7.61 1.15 -18.26
C ALA A 96 -8.49 0.94 -17.01
N LEU A 97 -9.80 0.90 -17.20
CA LEU A 97 -10.75 0.72 -16.11
C LEU A 97 -10.66 -0.69 -15.50
N GLU A 98 -10.49 -1.72 -16.32
CA GLU A 98 -10.28 -3.10 -15.86
C GLU A 98 -9.01 -3.21 -15.01
N ARG A 99 -7.89 -2.66 -15.50
CA ARG A 99 -6.61 -2.69 -14.77
C ARG A 99 -6.62 -1.86 -13.50
N LEU A 100 -7.32 -0.73 -13.49
CA LEU A 100 -7.52 0.04 -12.26
C LEU A 100 -8.31 -0.76 -11.23
N ARG A 101 -9.44 -1.37 -11.62
CA ARG A 101 -10.24 -2.21 -10.70
C ARG A 101 -9.44 -3.38 -10.16
N TYR A 102 -8.62 -4.00 -11.01
CA TYR A 102 -7.70 -5.05 -10.59
C TYR A 102 -6.71 -4.55 -9.52
N ALA A 103 -6.02 -3.43 -9.77
CA ALA A 103 -5.08 -2.86 -8.81
C ALA A 103 -5.74 -2.54 -7.46
N LEU A 104 -6.96 -1.97 -7.48
CA LEU A 104 -7.72 -1.67 -6.27
C LEU A 104 -8.08 -2.94 -5.48
N GLN A 105 -8.51 -4.00 -6.17
CA GLN A 105 -8.83 -5.27 -5.54
C GLN A 105 -7.60 -5.91 -4.90
N VAL A 106 -6.49 -6.01 -5.63
CA VAL A 106 -5.23 -6.58 -5.10
C VAL A 106 -4.74 -5.77 -3.90
N ALA A 107 -4.79 -4.44 -3.96
CA ALA A 107 -4.38 -3.59 -2.84
C ALA A 107 -5.27 -3.78 -1.59
N ARG A 108 -6.59 -3.96 -1.75
CA ARG A 108 -7.47 -4.27 -0.61
C ARG A 108 -7.17 -5.63 0.01
N ASP A 109 -6.95 -6.65 -0.82
CA ASP A 109 -6.61 -7.99 -0.34
C ASP A 109 -5.23 -8.03 0.34
N HIS A 110 -4.30 -7.23 -0.18
CA HIS A 110 -2.98 -7.00 0.40
C HIS A 110 -3.07 -6.36 1.78
N PHE A 111 -3.73 -5.20 1.90
CA PHE A 111 -3.94 -4.53 3.18
C PHE A 111 -4.66 -5.42 4.20
N ALA A 112 -5.65 -6.20 3.77
CA ALA A 112 -6.34 -7.13 4.66
C ALA A 112 -5.38 -8.15 5.29
N LYS A 113 -4.39 -8.65 4.54
CA LYS A 113 -3.36 -9.56 5.08
C LYS A 113 -2.38 -8.85 5.99
N GLU A 114 -2.04 -7.61 5.71
CA GLU A 114 -1.20 -6.82 6.59
C GLU A 114 -1.85 -6.60 7.94
N GLU A 115 -3.08 -6.11 7.92
CA GLU A 115 -3.84 -5.79 9.12
C GLU A 115 -4.14 -7.01 9.97
N GLN A 116 -4.53 -8.13 9.34
CA GLN A 116 -4.98 -9.33 10.05
C GLN A 116 -3.83 -10.25 10.45
N ILE A 117 -2.72 -10.22 9.72
CA ILE A 117 -1.64 -11.20 9.88
C ILE A 117 -0.32 -10.48 10.14
N LEU A 118 0.16 -9.67 9.19
CA LEU A 118 1.54 -9.20 9.19
C LEU A 118 1.83 -8.23 10.33
N PHE A 119 0.96 -7.25 10.57
CA PHE A 119 1.11 -6.28 11.65
C PHE A 119 0.99 -6.95 13.02
N HIS A 120 0.16 -8.00 13.13
CA HIS A 120 0.10 -8.81 14.35
C HIS A 120 1.43 -9.55 14.59
N MET A 121 2.00 -10.18 13.57
CA MET A 121 3.30 -10.84 13.64
C MET A 121 4.42 -9.85 14.00
N ALA A 122 4.41 -8.65 13.43
CA ALA A 122 5.35 -7.58 13.75
C ALA A 122 5.28 -7.18 15.23
N GLN A 123 4.07 -6.98 15.76
CA GLN A 123 3.86 -6.62 17.16
C GLN A 123 4.23 -7.74 18.15
N GLN A 124 4.20 -9.00 17.72
CA GLN A 124 4.62 -10.15 18.53
C GLN A 124 6.13 -10.40 18.49
N SER A 125 6.77 -10.09 17.36
CA SER A 125 8.16 -10.48 17.08
C SER A 125 9.14 -9.34 17.34
N ILE A 126 8.78 -8.11 17.01
CA ILE A 126 9.64 -6.93 17.15
C ILE A 126 9.38 -6.27 18.51
N PRO A 127 10.43 -5.96 19.30
CA PRO A 127 10.29 -5.23 20.55
C PRO A 127 9.52 -3.92 20.36
N VAL A 128 8.63 -3.59 21.32
CA VAL A 128 7.78 -2.38 21.25
C VAL A 128 8.61 -1.11 21.04
N GLN A 129 9.75 -1.00 21.73
CA GLN A 129 10.66 0.16 21.62
C GLN A 129 11.25 0.31 20.22
N ASP A 130 11.47 -0.80 19.50
CA ASP A 130 11.98 -0.76 18.13
C ASP A 130 10.86 -0.37 17.17
N LEU A 131 9.63 -0.87 17.36
CA LEU A 131 8.46 -0.43 16.60
C LEU A 131 8.15 1.07 16.80
N GLU A 132 8.37 1.61 18.00
CA GLU A 132 8.24 3.04 18.28
C GLU A 132 9.34 3.86 17.58
N GLN A 133 10.60 3.40 17.62
CA GLN A 133 11.69 4.02 16.86
C GLN A 133 11.41 4.02 15.36
N LEU A 134 10.90 2.91 14.81
CA LEU A 134 10.45 2.84 13.42
C LEU A 134 9.32 3.83 13.13
N GLY A 135 8.37 4.00 14.07
CA GLY A 135 7.31 4.99 13.97
C GLY A 135 7.85 6.42 13.91
N HIS A 136 8.89 6.76 14.69
CA HIS A 136 9.56 8.06 14.59
C HIS A 136 10.27 8.25 13.23
N ARG A 137 10.96 7.22 12.72
CA ARG A 137 11.60 7.30 11.39
C ARG A 137 10.59 7.50 10.25
N TRP A 138 9.44 6.82 10.34
CA TRP A 138 8.32 7.07 9.42
C TRP A 138 7.82 8.51 9.53
N ALA A 139 7.66 9.03 10.74
CA ALA A 139 7.19 10.40 10.93
C ALA A 139 8.17 11.43 10.32
N ASP A 140 9.48 11.21 10.51
CA ASP A 140 10.52 12.01 9.86
C ASP A 140 10.45 11.92 8.33
N SER A 141 10.24 10.73 7.76
CA SER A 141 10.13 10.55 6.30
C SER A 141 8.87 11.20 5.71
N ARG A 142 7.79 11.28 6.49
CA ARG A 142 6.54 11.98 6.13
C ARG A 142 6.56 13.47 6.48
N GLY A 143 7.58 13.97 7.18
CA GLY A 143 7.65 15.37 7.62
C GLY A 143 6.60 15.74 8.67
N VAL A 144 6.14 14.77 9.47
CA VAL A 144 5.13 14.96 10.53
C VAL A 144 5.75 14.75 11.91
N ALA A 145 5.22 15.42 12.92
CA ALA A 145 5.66 15.24 14.30
C ALA A 145 4.74 14.25 15.03
N VAL A 146 5.33 13.21 15.62
CA VAL A 146 4.64 12.24 16.46
C VAL A 146 5.29 12.22 17.84
N GLY A 147 4.45 12.36 18.88
CA GLY A 147 4.86 12.36 20.28
C GLY A 147 5.02 10.98 20.89
#